data_AF-A0AAV2AZK9-F1
#
_entry.id   AF-A0AAV2AZK9-F1
#
_cell.length_a   1.000
_cell.length_b   1.000
_cell.length_c   1.000
_cell.angle_alpha   90.00
_cell.angle_beta   90.00
_cell.angle_gamma   90.00
#
_symmetry.space_group_name_H-M   'P 1'
#
loop_
_entity.id
_entity.type
_entity.pdbx_description
1 polymer ?
#
loop_
_entity_poly.entity_id
_entity_poly.type
_entity_poly.pdbx_seq_one_letter_code
_entity_poly.pdbx_strand_id
1 'polypeptide(L)'
;MNLRKSTAADRHSVYETPDRVTGRNGIMALRKICPNRTWNFVEVNITEEDLINERRDTISHLLRPSCTVLDDSIGCALWFASRGKGILALDKGYESYSSPVRVLLVGMGADEQLGGYSRHRAKFNSFGWPGLIEELTLELDRISSRNLGRDDRIIADNGVESRYPFLDEVVVSFLNSLPVWLKMNLNYPRGIGEKLLLRLLAYKLGLHDAAALPKRAIQFGSRIARIENSKEKGSDVCERLKNL
;
A
#
# COMPACT_ATOMS: atom_id res chain seq x y z
N MET A 1 33.39 16.18 8.68
CA MET A 1 32.87 17.28 9.52
C MET A 1 31.71 16.73 10.34
N ASN A 2 31.94 16.54 11.65
CA ASN A 2 31.03 16.15 12.73
C ASN A 2 29.84 15.20 12.46
N LEU A 3 30.10 13.90 12.65
CA LEU A 3 29.10 12.88 13.01
C LEU A 3 28.45 13.28 14.35
N ARG A 4 27.29 13.94 14.31
CA ARG A 4 26.46 14.10 15.50
C ARG A 4 25.89 12.73 15.86
N LYS A 5 26.23 12.25 17.06
CA LYS A 5 25.49 11.19 17.76
C LYS A 5 24.04 11.64 17.88
N SER A 6 23.16 11.10 17.04
CA SER A 6 21.72 11.24 17.19
C SER A 6 21.31 10.48 18.45
N THR A 7 20.96 11.20 19.51
CA THR A 7 20.35 10.62 20.71
C THR A 7 18.88 10.34 20.43
N ALA A 8 18.36 9.24 21.00
CA ALA A 8 17.01 8.70 20.79
C ALA A 8 15.85 9.60 21.27
N ALA A 9 16.07 10.90 21.48
CA ALA A 9 15.14 11.84 22.10
C ALA A 9 14.88 13.11 21.28
N ASP A 10 15.27 13.17 19.99
CA ASP A 10 14.94 14.31 19.14
C ASP A 10 13.65 14.04 18.35
N ARG A 11 12.60 14.77 18.74
CA ARG A 11 11.37 15.17 18.01
C ARG A 11 10.97 14.27 16.83
N HIS A 12 9.79 13.61 16.95
CA HIS A 12 9.08 12.89 15.89
C HIS A 12 9.71 13.04 14.51
N SER A 13 10.61 12.11 14.18
CA SER A 13 11.27 12.06 12.87
C SER A 13 10.22 12.25 11.79
N VAL A 14 10.51 13.07 10.77
CA VAL A 14 9.61 13.31 9.63
C VAL A 14 9.16 12.00 8.95
N TYR A 15 9.94 10.93 9.16
CA TYR A 15 9.70 9.58 8.67
C TYR A 15 8.77 8.72 9.55
N GLU A 16 8.29 9.22 10.69
CA GLU A 16 7.25 8.58 11.52
C GLU A 16 5.87 8.74 10.85
N THR A 17 5.76 8.12 9.68
CA THR A 17 4.58 8.06 8.84
C THR A 17 3.60 7.02 9.39
N PRO A 18 2.29 7.16 9.14
CA PRO A 18 1.33 6.19 9.61
C PRO A 18 1.61 4.75 9.17
N ASP A 19 2.11 4.54 7.94
CA ASP A 19 2.48 3.20 7.45
C ASP A 19 3.70 2.63 8.16
N ARG A 20 4.68 3.46 8.57
CA ARG A 20 5.81 3.02 9.37
C ARG A 20 5.36 2.50 10.73
N VAL A 21 4.51 3.27 11.41
CA VAL A 21 3.97 2.88 12.72
C VAL A 21 3.18 1.57 12.62
N THR A 22 2.27 1.46 11.65
CA THR A 22 1.51 0.21 11.47
C THR A 22 2.39 -0.95 11.00
N GLY A 23 3.42 -0.69 10.20
CA GLY A 23 4.40 -1.67 9.75
C GLY A 23 5.22 -2.26 10.90
N ARG A 24 5.70 -1.43 11.84
CA ARG A 24 6.39 -1.87 13.07
C ARG A 24 5.49 -2.75 13.93
N ASN A 25 4.21 -2.38 14.07
CA ASN A 25 3.24 -3.23 14.78
C ASN A 25 3.00 -4.56 14.03
N GLY A 26 2.92 -4.51 12.70
CA GLY A 26 2.76 -5.70 11.86
C GLY A 26 3.91 -6.70 12.00
N ILE A 27 5.17 -6.24 11.98
CA ILE A 27 6.30 -7.14 12.17
C ILE A 27 6.34 -7.75 13.58
N MET A 28 5.95 -7.00 14.63
CA MET A 28 5.84 -7.57 15.98
C MET A 28 4.83 -8.72 16.02
N ALA A 29 3.67 -8.57 15.38
CA ALA A 29 2.68 -9.64 15.27
C ALA A 29 3.22 -10.84 14.48
N LEU A 30 3.90 -10.60 13.35
CA LEU A 30 4.49 -11.66 12.53
C LEU A 30 5.59 -12.44 13.27
N ARG A 31 6.43 -11.77 14.07
CA ARG A 31 7.44 -12.42 14.93
C ARG A 31 6.80 -13.32 15.98
N LYS A 32 5.63 -12.94 16.51
CA LYS A 32 4.88 -13.76 17.46
C LYS A 32 4.28 -15.01 16.81
N ILE A 33 3.74 -14.88 15.60
CA ILE A 33 3.07 -15.98 14.88
C ILE A 33 4.08 -16.96 14.27
N CYS A 34 5.18 -16.42 13.73
CA CYS A 34 6.23 -17.18 13.04
C CYS A 34 7.61 -16.87 13.66
N PRO A 35 7.89 -17.35 14.88
CA PRO A 35 9.10 -16.97 15.62
C PRO A 35 10.41 -17.48 14.99
N ASN A 36 10.34 -18.61 14.26
CA ASN A 36 11.51 -19.21 13.61
C ASN A 36 11.85 -18.54 12.26
N ARG A 37 11.06 -17.57 11.81
CA ARG A 37 11.32 -16.82 10.58
C ARG A 37 12.10 -15.55 10.92
N THR A 38 13.19 -15.30 10.19
CA THR A 38 13.85 -13.99 10.21
C THR A 38 12.97 -12.95 9.55
N TRP A 39 12.55 -11.94 10.32
CA TRP A 39 11.77 -10.81 9.84
C TRP A 39 12.60 -9.54 9.86
N ASN A 40 12.86 -8.99 8.68
CA ASN A 40 13.63 -7.76 8.46
C ASN A 40 12.66 -6.61 8.12
N PHE A 41 12.50 -5.65 9.04
CA PHE A 41 11.71 -4.44 8.77
C PHE A 41 12.61 -3.35 8.22
N VAL A 42 12.60 -3.18 6.90
CA VAL A 42 13.42 -2.19 6.21
C VAL A 42 12.70 -0.84 6.20
N GLU A 43 13.28 0.13 6.88
CA GLU A 43 12.78 1.49 6.94
C GLU A 43 13.31 2.31 5.77
N VAL A 44 12.43 2.65 4.83
CA VAL A 44 12.76 3.45 3.65
C VAL A 44 12.57 4.93 3.98
N ASN A 45 13.68 5.66 4.12
CA ASN A 45 13.69 7.11 4.35
C ASN A 45 14.01 7.81 3.03
N ILE A 46 13.09 8.65 2.55
CA ILE A 46 13.20 9.36 1.27
C ILE A 46 13.15 10.85 1.56
N THR A 47 14.16 11.60 1.12
CA THR A 47 14.15 13.06 1.20
C THR A 47 13.30 13.67 0.09
N GLU A 48 12.95 14.94 0.22
CA GLU A 48 12.24 15.65 -0.85
C GLU A 48 13.07 15.75 -2.13
N GLU A 49 14.39 15.91 -2.00
CA GLU A 49 15.33 15.93 -3.12
C GLU A 49 15.38 14.58 -3.84
N ASP A 50 15.48 13.46 -3.10
CA ASP A 50 15.40 12.11 -3.66
C ASP A 50 14.10 11.92 -4.46
N LEU A 51 12.97 12.33 -3.86
CA LEU A 51 11.66 12.24 -4.51
C LEU A 51 11.59 13.07 -5.79
N ILE A 52 12.08 14.31 -5.79
CA ILE A 52 12.06 15.18 -6.97
C ILE A 52 12.93 14.59 -8.08
N ASN A 53 14.15 14.17 -7.76
CA ASN A 53 15.11 13.67 -8.75
C ASN A 53 14.63 12.36 -9.38
N GLU A 54 14.33 11.34 -8.57
CA GLU A 54 13.90 10.03 -9.09
C GLU A 54 12.55 10.12 -9.82
N ARG A 55 11.65 11.01 -9.37
CA ARG A 55 10.41 11.28 -10.09
C ARG A 55 10.67 11.84 -11.47
N ARG A 56 11.53 12.85 -11.57
CA ARG A 56 11.90 13.46 -12.85
C ARG A 56 12.54 12.42 -13.76
N ASP A 57 13.60 11.79 -13.27
CA ASP A 57 14.56 11.07 -14.10
C ASP A 57 14.10 9.64 -14.45
N THR A 58 13.15 9.06 -13.72
CA THR A 58 12.74 7.66 -13.91
C THR A 58 11.23 7.44 -13.77
N ILE A 59 10.66 7.77 -12.61
CA ILE A 59 9.29 7.33 -12.26
C ILE A 59 8.24 7.93 -13.20
N SER A 60 8.42 9.19 -13.63
CA SER A 60 7.49 9.86 -14.55
C SER A 60 7.30 9.13 -15.88
N HIS A 61 8.36 8.51 -16.39
CA HIS A 61 8.35 7.74 -17.63
C HIS A 61 7.63 6.40 -17.46
N LEU A 62 7.81 5.74 -16.30
CA LEU A 62 7.18 4.46 -15.95
C LEU A 62 5.67 4.57 -15.73
N LEU A 63 5.20 5.75 -15.32
CA LEU A 63 3.77 6.01 -15.05
C LEU A 63 2.93 6.04 -16.33
N ARG A 64 3.51 6.37 -17.49
CA ARG A 64 2.79 6.47 -18.75
C ARG A 64 2.07 5.16 -19.11
N PRO A 65 0.84 5.20 -19.65
CA PRO A 65 0.13 6.40 -20.13
C PRO A 65 -0.60 7.19 -19.04
N SER A 66 -0.59 6.72 -17.79
CA SER A 66 -1.24 7.42 -16.69
C SER A 66 -0.52 8.72 -16.35
N CYS A 67 -1.30 9.72 -15.92
CA CYS A 67 -0.79 11.07 -15.66
C CYS A 67 -1.53 11.79 -14.53
N THR A 68 -2.23 11.06 -13.66
CA THR A 68 -2.98 11.68 -12.56
C THR A 68 -2.13 11.87 -11.31
N VAL A 69 -2.54 12.76 -10.42
CA VAL A 69 -1.89 12.95 -9.10
C VAL A 69 -1.92 11.68 -8.26
N LEU A 70 -2.98 10.88 -8.38
CA LEU A 70 -3.06 9.58 -7.73
C LEU A 70 -2.01 8.60 -8.26
N ASP A 71 -1.79 8.58 -9.57
CA ASP A 71 -0.80 7.71 -10.20
C ASP A 71 0.62 8.11 -9.80
N ASP A 72 0.94 9.42 -9.81
CA ASP A 72 2.23 9.96 -9.33
C ASP A 72 2.53 9.50 -7.90
N SER A 73 1.61 9.78 -6.98
CA SER A 73 1.81 9.53 -5.56
C SER A 73 1.89 8.03 -5.20
N ILE A 74 1.06 7.18 -5.83
CA ILE A 74 1.14 5.72 -5.64
C ILE A 74 2.42 5.17 -6.29
N GLY A 75 2.70 5.56 -7.53
CA GLY A 75 3.88 5.08 -8.25
C GLY A 75 5.18 5.43 -7.55
N CYS A 76 5.32 6.67 -7.07
CA CYS A 76 6.50 7.05 -6.31
C CYS A 76 6.65 6.23 -5.02
N ALA A 77 5.57 6.04 -4.25
CA ALA A 77 5.63 5.24 -3.03
C ALA A 77 6.02 3.78 -3.31
N LEU A 78 5.47 3.17 -4.37
CA LEU A 78 5.79 1.80 -4.78
C LEU A 78 7.20 1.66 -5.32
N TRP A 79 7.69 2.62 -6.10
CA TRP A 79 9.05 2.59 -6.65
C TRP A 79 10.09 2.61 -5.53
N PHE A 80 9.97 3.55 -4.58
CA PHE A 80 10.88 3.62 -3.44
C PHE A 80 10.80 2.40 -2.53
N ALA A 81 9.61 1.84 -2.31
CA ALA A 81 9.44 0.62 -1.53
C ALA A 81 10.06 -0.61 -2.22
N SER A 82 9.87 -0.76 -3.52
CA SER A 82 10.33 -1.93 -4.29
C SER A 82 11.84 -1.95 -4.53
N ARG A 83 12.52 -0.79 -4.48
CA ARG A 83 13.99 -0.69 -4.50
C ARG A 83 14.68 -1.53 -3.42
N GLY A 84 14.00 -1.82 -2.31
CA GLY A 84 14.52 -2.68 -1.24
C GLY A 84 15.73 -2.10 -0.49
N LYS A 85 15.98 -0.79 -0.62
CA LYS A 85 17.07 -0.08 0.06
C LYS A 85 16.52 0.78 1.19
N GLY A 86 17.11 0.65 2.38
CA GLY A 86 16.71 1.42 3.55
C GLY A 86 17.57 1.10 4.76
N ILE A 87 16.97 1.21 5.94
CA ILE A 87 17.66 1.01 7.22
C ILE A 87 17.02 -0.15 7.98
N LEU A 88 17.83 -1.04 8.54
CA LEU A 88 17.37 -2.05 9.50
C LEU A 88 17.61 -1.57 10.92
N ALA A 89 16.60 -1.74 11.77
CA ALA A 89 16.75 -1.62 13.21
C ALA A 89 17.23 -2.97 13.78
N LEU A 90 18.43 -2.95 14.36
CA LEU A 90 19.06 -4.07 15.07
C LEU A 90 19.18 -3.75 16.56
N ASP A 91 19.40 -4.78 17.37
CA ASP A 91 19.56 -4.62 18.83
C ASP A 91 20.68 -3.64 19.23
N LYS A 92 21.68 -3.45 18.35
CA LYS A 92 22.84 -2.58 18.57
C LYS A 92 22.80 -1.26 17.80
N GLY A 93 21.68 -0.91 17.17
CA GLY A 93 21.52 0.34 16.43
C GLY A 93 20.91 0.15 15.05
N TYR A 94 21.31 1.01 14.11
CA TYR A 94 20.76 1.04 12.76
C TYR A 94 21.85 0.74 11.73
N GLU A 95 21.52 -0.07 10.73
CA GLU A 95 22.43 -0.35 9.60
C GLU A 95 21.77 -0.06 8.26
N SER A 96 22.56 0.38 7.28
CA SER A 96 22.11 0.47 5.89
C SER A 96 21.91 -0.93 5.33
N TYR A 97 20.80 -1.16 4.64
CA TYR A 97 20.43 -2.46 4.12
C TYR A 97 19.95 -2.37 2.67
N SER A 98 20.38 -3.34 1.87
CA SER A 98 19.89 -3.57 0.52
C SER A 98 19.38 -5.00 0.42
N SER A 99 18.10 -5.15 0.14
CA SER A 99 17.46 -6.45 0.02
C SER A 99 17.93 -7.19 -1.24
N PRO A 100 18.29 -8.48 -1.15
CA PRO A 100 18.64 -9.29 -2.33
C PRO A 100 17.39 -9.89 -3.03
N VAL A 101 16.19 -9.59 -2.55
CA VAL A 101 14.95 -10.21 -3.03
C VAL A 101 14.69 -9.87 -4.49
N ARG A 102 14.18 -10.85 -5.22
CA ARG A 102 13.75 -10.71 -6.63
C ARG A 102 12.25 -10.83 -6.81
N VAL A 103 11.52 -11.10 -5.71
CA VAL A 103 10.06 -11.25 -5.70
C VAL A 103 9.49 -10.39 -4.58
N LEU A 104 8.48 -9.58 -4.89
CA LEU A 104 7.74 -8.75 -3.95
C LEU A 104 6.28 -9.18 -3.91
N LEU A 105 5.80 -9.59 -2.74
CA LEU A 105 4.38 -9.88 -2.54
C LEU A 105 3.63 -8.57 -2.27
N VAL A 106 2.61 -8.29 -3.07
CA VAL A 106 1.84 -7.05 -2.97
C VAL A 106 0.36 -7.32 -2.73
N GLY A 107 -0.26 -6.50 -1.90
CA GLY A 107 -1.64 -6.69 -1.41
C GLY A 107 -2.75 -6.14 -2.33
N MET A 108 -2.44 -5.68 -3.55
CA MET A 108 -3.46 -5.19 -4.48
C MET A 108 -4.44 -6.31 -4.87
N GLY A 109 -5.67 -5.94 -5.19
CA GLY A 109 -6.78 -6.88 -5.44
C GLY A 109 -7.59 -7.21 -4.20
N ALA A 110 -7.05 -7.01 -2.99
CA ALA A 110 -7.80 -7.26 -1.77
C ALA A 110 -8.95 -6.27 -1.57
N ASP A 111 -8.73 -4.98 -1.85
CA ASP A 111 -9.74 -3.95 -1.62
C ASP A 111 -10.88 -4.03 -2.65
N GLU A 112 -10.55 -4.32 -3.91
CA GLU A 112 -11.48 -4.50 -5.04
C GLU A 112 -12.39 -5.72 -4.84
N GLN A 113 -11.87 -6.82 -4.30
CA GLN A 113 -12.66 -8.05 -4.12
C GLN A 113 -13.44 -8.10 -2.81
N LEU A 114 -12.92 -7.45 -1.76
CA LEU A 114 -13.44 -7.57 -0.39
C LEU A 114 -14.02 -6.28 0.18
N GLY A 115 -14.17 -5.23 -0.63
CA GLY A 115 -14.91 -4.04 -0.22
C GLY A 115 -14.11 -3.08 0.63
N GLY A 116 -12.87 -2.77 0.23
CA GLY A 116 -11.97 -1.93 1.01
C GLY A 116 -12.14 -0.42 0.86
N TYR A 117 -12.58 0.05 -0.31
CA TYR A 117 -12.67 1.49 -0.59
C TYR A 117 -13.92 2.15 0.02
N SER A 118 -13.79 3.42 0.42
CA SER A 118 -14.92 4.20 0.95
C SER A 118 -16.06 4.36 -0.07
N ARG A 119 -15.74 4.34 -1.37
CA ARG A 119 -16.74 4.39 -2.45
C ARG A 119 -17.66 3.16 -2.47
N HIS A 120 -17.19 1.99 -2.02
CA HIS A 120 -18.04 0.80 -1.88
C HIS A 120 -19.17 1.04 -0.90
N ARG A 121 -18.84 1.63 0.26
CA ARG A 121 -19.84 2.02 1.26
C ARG A 121 -20.78 3.09 0.72
N ALA A 122 -20.27 4.08 -0.02
CA ALA A 122 -21.12 5.09 -0.65
C ALA A 122 -22.12 4.44 -1.63
N LYS A 123 -21.65 3.54 -2.51
CA LYS A 123 -22.49 2.79 -3.44
C LYS A 123 -23.52 1.92 -2.74
N PHE A 124 -23.12 1.20 -1.69
CA PHE A 124 -24.04 0.40 -0.87
C PHE A 124 -25.13 1.27 -0.22
N ASN A 125 -24.77 2.41 0.35
CA ASN A 125 -25.74 3.31 0.97
C ASN A 125 -26.74 3.89 -0.05
N SER A 126 -26.31 4.13 -1.28
CA SER A 126 -27.15 4.70 -2.33
C SER A 126 -28.01 3.67 -3.06
N PHE A 127 -27.51 2.45 -3.27
CA PHE A 127 -28.09 1.47 -4.20
C PHE A 127 -28.21 0.05 -3.63
N GLY A 128 -27.92 -0.12 -2.33
CA GLY A 128 -27.94 -1.41 -1.67
C GLY A 128 -26.92 -2.41 -2.22
N TRP A 129 -27.20 -3.70 -2.02
CA TRP A 129 -26.35 -4.79 -2.51
C TRP A 129 -26.16 -4.81 -4.02
N PRO A 130 -27.19 -4.61 -4.87
CA PRO A 130 -27.01 -4.65 -6.32
C PRO A 130 -25.99 -3.64 -6.83
N GLY A 131 -26.09 -2.37 -6.41
CA GLY A 131 -25.14 -1.34 -6.86
C GLY A 131 -23.73 -1.50 -6.28
N LEU A 132 -23.59 -2.13 -5.11
CA LEU A 132 -22.28 -2.52 -4.59
C LEU A 132 -21.65 -3.63 -5.45
N ILE A 133 -22.42 -4.66 -5.81
CA ILE A 133 -21.93 -5.77 -6.65
C ILE A 133 -21.49 -5.24 -8.02
N GLU A 134 -22.28 -4.36 -8.63
CA GLU A 134 -21.93 -3.71 -9.88
C GLU A 134 -20.61 -2.93 -9.77
N GLU A 135 -20.43 -2.12 -8.72
CA GLU A 135 -19.19 -1.37 -8.50
C GLU A 135 -17.97 -2.29 -8.35
N LEU A 136 -18.06 -3.35 -7.52
CA LEU A 136 -16.95 -4.29 -7.31
C LEU A 136 -16.59 -5.03 -8.61
N THR A 137 -17.60 -5.39 -9.42
CA THR A 137 -17.40 -6.05 -10.72
C THR A 137 -16.65 -5.13 -11.68
N LEU A 138 -17.11 -3.88 -11.81
CA LEU A 138 -16.46 -2.87 -12.66
C LEU A 138 -15.00 -2.60 -12.27
N GLU A 139 -14.68 -2.67 -10.98
CA GLU A 139 -13.30 -2.53 -10.51
C GLU A 139 -12.42 -3.71 -10.90
N LEU A 140 -12.92 -4.92 -10.68
CA LEU A 140 -12.20 -6.14 -11.07
C LEU A 140 -11.93 -6.17 -12.57
N ASP A 141 -12.93 -5.83 -13.39
CA ASP A 141 -12.79 -5.78 -14.85
C ASP A 141 -11.73 -4.77 -15.31
N ARG A 142 -11.51 -3.71 -14.53
CA ARG A 142 -10.59 -2.61 -14.88
C ARG A 142 -9.26 -2.67 -14.14
N ILE A 143 -9.07 -3.61 -13.22
CA ILE A 143 -7.90 -3.62 -12.31
C ILE A 143 -6.59 -3.68 -13.08
N SER A 144 -6.56 -4.43 -14.18
CA SER A 144 -5.39 -4.59 -15.06
C SER A 144 -4.90 -3.25 -15.61
N SER A 145 -5.81 -2.47 -16.20
CA SER A 145 -5.49 -1.19 -16.85
C SER A 145 -5.37 -0.03 -15.86
N ARG A 146 -6.07 -0.08 -14.72
CA ARG A 146 -6.09 1.01 -13.72
C ARG A 146 -4.94 0.93 -12.72
N ASN A 147 -4.62 -0.27 -12.25
CA ASN A 147 -3.67 -0.47 -11.16
C ASN A 147 -2.46 -1.29 -11.63
N LEU A 148 -2.69 -2.52 -12.08
CA LEU A 148 -1.61 -3.50 -12.26
C LEU A 148 -0.59 -3.10 -13.31
N GLY A 149 -1.02 -2.51 -14.43
CA GLY A 149 -0.08 -2.05 -15.46
C GLY A 149 0.87 -0.95 -14.99
N ARG A 150 0.41 -0.06 -14.10
CA ARG A 150 1.28 0.94 -13.45
C ARG A 150 2.21 0.25 -12.46
N ASP A 151 1.63 -0.55 -11.57
CA ASP A 151 2.35 -1.16 -10.45
C ASP A 151 3.46 -2.10 -10.94
N ASP A 152 3.20 -2.86 -12.01
CA ASP A 152 4.17 -3.74 -12.66
C ASP A 152 5.38 -2.97 -13.20
N ARG A 153 5.18 -1.96 -14.06
CA ARG A 153 6.28 -1.14 -14.60
C ARG A 153 7.13 -0.49 -13.51
N ILE A 154 6.46 0.02 -12.47
CA ILE A 154 7.10 0.69 -11.34
C ILE A 154 7.97 -0.28 -10.53
N ILE A 155 7.47 -1.47 -10.24
CA ILE A 155 8.19 -2.46 -9.43
C ILE A 155 9.30 -3.14 -10.24
N ALA A 156 9.03 -3.47 -11.50
CA ALA A 156 9.95 -4.16 -12.40
C ALA A 156 11.22 -3.36 -12.71
N ASP A 157 11.14 -2.02 -12.72
CA ASP A 157 12.29 -1.13 -12.91
C ASP A 157 13.40 -1.36 -11.86
N ASN A 158 13.01 -1.75 -10.64
CA ASN A 158 13.95 -2.12 -9.58
C ASN A 158 14.50 -3.56 -9.71
N GLY A 159 14.19 -4.26 -10.81
CA GLY A 159 14.60 -5.64 -11.05
C GLY A 159 13.90 -6.65 -10.13
N VAL A 160 12.69 -6.31 -9.65
CA VAL A 160 11.89 -7.15 -8.75
C VAL A 160 10.59 -7.55 -9.44
N GLU A 161 10.22 -8.82 -9.35
CA GLU A 161 8.95 -9.33 -9.86
C GLU A 161 7.85 -9.13 -8.80
N SER A 162 6.77 -8.44 -9.17
CA SER A 162 5.59 -8.31 -8.33
C SER A 162 4.72 -9.57 -8.40
N ARG A 163 4.25 -10.08 -7.26
CA ARG A 163 3.24 -11.15 -7.18
C ARG A 163 2.07 -10.66 -6.36
N TYR A 164 0.86 -11.00 -6.81
CA TYR A 164 -0.39 -10.50 -6.25
C TYR A 164 -1.22 -11.67 -5.72
N PRO A 165 -0.99 -12.15 -4.47
CA PRO A 165 -1.68 -13.33 -3.94
C PRO A 165 -3.21 -13.21 -3.94
N PHE A 166 -3.76 -11.99 -3.83
CA PHE A 166 -5.20 -11.79 -3.89
C PHE A 166 -5.77 -11.96 -5.31
N LEU A 167 -4.94 -11.87 -6.34
CA LEU A 167 -5.32 -12.01 -7.75
C LEU A 167 -4.94 -13.37 -8.33
N ASP A 168 -4.51 -14.31 -7.48
CA ASP A 168 -4.41 -15.71 -7.85
C ASP A 168 -5.78 -16.24 -8.30
N GLU A 169 -5.82 -16.99 -9.39
CA GLU A 169 -7.07 -17.44 -10.02
C GLU A 169 -7.95 -18.25 -9.07
N VAL A 170 -7.33 -19.06 -8.19
CA VAL A 170 -8.08 -19.85 -7.21
C VAL A 170 -8.69 -18.96 -6.13
N VAL A 171 -7.93 -17.95 -5.67
CA VAL A 171 -8.44 -16.97 -4.69
C VAL A 171 -9.57 -16.14 -5.29
N VAL A 172 -9.41 -15.66 -6.52
CA VAL A 172 -10.42 -14.89 -7.25
C VAL A 172 -11.68 -15.72 -7.48
N SER A 173 -11.54 -16.96 -7.94
CA SER A 173 -12.65 -17.88 -8.16
C SER A 173 -13.41 -18.15 -6.86
N PHE A 174 -12.68 -18.46 -5.77
CA PHE A 174 -13.28 -18.65 -4.45
C PHE A 174 -14.06 -17.41 -4.00
N LEU A 175 -13.47 -16.21 -4.05
CA LEU A 175 -14.14 -14.98 -3.61
C LEU A 175 -15.35 -14.60 -4.48
N ASN A 176 -15.35 -14.95 -5.77
CA ASN A 176 -16.50 -14.73 -6.65
C ASN A 176 -17.64 -15.74 -6.42
N SER A 177 -17.33 -16.94 -5.93
CA SER A 177 -18.35 -17.93 -5.55
C SER A 177 -19.14 -17.54 -4.29
N LEU A 178 -18.59 -16.64 -3.46
CA LEU A 178 -19.20 -16.25 -2.21
C LEU A 178 -20.21 -15.11 -2.38
N PRO A 179 -21.36 -15.19 -1.70
CA PRO A 179 -22.24 -14.04 -1.56
C PRO A 179 -21.52 -12.82 -0.97
N VAL A 180 -21.80 -11.64 -1.51
CA VAL A 180 -21.09 -10.40 -1.15
C VAL A 180 -21.15 -10.07 0.35
N TRP A 181 -22.26 -10.40 1.01
CA TRP A 181 -22.44 -10.15 2.45
C TRP A 181 -21.56 -11.02 3.35
N LEU A 182 -21.02 -12.14 2.85
CA LEU A 182 -19.99 -12.91 3.56
C LEU A 182 -18.61 -12.26 3.46
N LYS A 183 -18.36 -11.52 2.37
CA LYS A 183 -17.09 -10.82 2.13
C LYS A 183 -17.00 -9.54 2.95
N MET A 184 -18.11 -8.81 3.05
CA MET A 184 -18.21 -7.51 3.73
C MET A 184 -19.63 -7.29 4.27
N ASN A 185 -19.76 -6.59 5.39
CA ASN A 185 -21.06 -6.14 5.90
C ASN A 185 -21.01 -4.64 6.17
N LEU A 186 -21.42 -3.85 5.18
CA LEU A 186 -21.32 -2.40 5.23
C LEU A 186 -22.44 -1.74 6.06
N ASN A 187 -23.31 -2.52 6.72
CA ASN A 187 -24.17 -2.01 7.79
C ASN A 187 -23.38 -1.75 9.08
N TYR A 188 -22.24 -2.43 9.27
CA TYR A 188 -21.36 -2.14 10.40
C TYR A 188 -20.60 -0.82 10.21
N PRO A 189 -20.16 -0.18 11.31
CA PRO A 189 -19.35 1.02 11.27
C PRO A 189 -18.09 0.88 10.40
N ARG A 190 -17.59 2.02 9.94
CA ARG A 190 -16.35 2.10 9.18
C ARG A 190 -15.19 1.50 9.96
N GLY A 191 -14.41 0.65 9.30
CA GLY A 191 -13.28 -0.06 9.91
C GLY A 191 -13.62 -1.46 10.44
N ILE A 192 -14.90 -1.82 10.46
CA ILE A 192 -15.37 -3.15 10.89
C ILE A 192 -15.96 -3.90 9.70
N GLY A 193 -16.90 -3.28 8.99
CA GLY A 193 -17.68 -3.94 7.94
C GLY A 193 -16.93 -4.20 6.64
N GLU A 194 -15.98 -3.34 6.29
CA GLU A 194 -15.13 -3.48 5.11
C GLU A 194 -14.19 -4.68 5.26
N LYS A 195 -14.04 -5.50 4.22
CA LYS A 195 -13.12 -6.65 4.22
C LYS A 195 -13.36 -7.65 5.35
N LEU A 196 -14.61 -7.80 5.78
CA LEU A 196 -15.00 -8.60 6.94
C LEU A 196 -14.40 -10.01 6.90
N LEU A 197 -14.49 -10.72 5.77
CA LEU A 197 -13.92 -12.07 5.64
C LEU A 197 -12.40 -12.10 5.90
N LEU A 198 -11.67 -11.14 5.33
CA LEU A 198 -10.21 -11.04 5.53
C LEU A 198 -9.86 -10.63 6.96
N ARG A 199 -10.66 -9.78 7.62
CA ARG A 199 -10.47 -9.43 9.03
C ARG A 199 -10.66 -10.65 9.92
N LEU A 200 -11.69 -11.45 9.67
CA LEU A 200 -11.94 -12.69 10.41
C LEU A 200 -10.80 -13.70 10.21
N LEU A 201 -10.29 -13.85 8.99
CA LEU A 201 -9.12 -14.68 8.71
C LEU A 201 -7.87 -14.18 9.44
N ALA A 202 -7.56 -12.88 9.33
CA ALA A 202 -6.43 -12.27 10.01
C ALA A 202 -6.53 -12.45 11.54
N TYR A 203 -7.73 -12.28 12.10
CA TYR A 203 -7.98 -12.52 13.51
C TYR A 203 -7.70 -13.99 13.89
N LYS A 204 -8.22 -14.95 13.13
CA LYS A 204 -7.98 -16.38 13.35
C LYS A 204 -6.49 -16.76 13.26
N LEU A 205 -5.71 -16.06 12.44
CA LEU A 205 -4.27 -16.24 12.30
C LEU A 205 -3.44 -15.52 13.38
N GLY A 206 -4.08 -14.84 14.35
CA GLY A 206 -3.39 -14.11 15.42
C GLY A 206 -2.97 -12.69 15.06
N LEU A 207 -3.33 -12.17 13.87
CA LEU A 207 -3.04 -10.81 13.41
C LEU A 207 -4.12 -9.82 13.91
N HIS A 208 -4.40 -9.82 15.21
CA HIS A 208 -5.56 -9.10 15.79
C HIS A 208 -5.52 -7.60 15.52
N ASP A 209 -4.37 -6.95 15.72
CA ASP A 209 -4.23 -5.51 15.51
C ASP A 209 -4.46 -5.15 14.04
N ALA A 210 -3.84 -5.89 13.12
CA ALA A 210 -4.01 -5.69 11.68
C ALA A 210 -5.47 -5.91 11.24
N ALA A 211 -6.15 -6.90 11.83
CA ALA A 211 -7.56 -7.19 11.58
C ALA A 211 -8.50 -6.03 11.99
N ALA A 212 -8.09 -5.14 12.89
CA ALA A 212 -8.88 -4.00 13.35
C ALA A 212 -8.56 -2.69 12.60
N LEU A 213 -7.48 -2.63 11.83
CA LEU A 213 -7.07 -1.38 11.17
C LEU A 213 -8.00 -1.01 10.00
N PRO A 214 -8.52 0.23 9.93
CA PRO A 214 -9.25 0.68 8.76
C PRO A 214 -8.30 0.81 7.56
N LYS A 215 -8.83 0.67 6.34
CA LYS A 215 -8.05 0.88 5.12
C LYS A 215 -7.44 2.29 5.13
N ARG A 216 -6.13 2.34 4.89
CA ARG A 216 -5.40 3.54 4.47
C ARG A 216 -4.75 3.25 3.12
N ALA A 217 -4.81 4.21 2.20
CA ALA A 217 -4.12 4.07 0.91
C ALA A 217 -2.65 4.49 1.07
N ILE A 218 -1.75 3.85 0.32
CA ILE A 218 -0.30 3.98 0.48
C ILE A 218 0.16 5.44 0.39
N GLN A 219 -0.42 6.25 -0.48
CA GLN A 219 -0.06 7.65 -0.65
C GLN A 219 -0.34 8.52 0.59
N PHE A 220 -1.34 8.14 1.39
CA PHE A 220 -1.64 8.81 2.65
C PHE A 220 -0.85 8.23 3.81
N GLY A 221 -0.59 6.92 3.76
CA GLY A 221 0.14 6.18 4.77
C GLY A 221 1.65 6.46 4.76
N SER A 222 2.25 6.63 3.58
CA SER A 222 3.63 7.09 3.39
C SER A 222 3.79 8.60 3.57
N ARG A 223 2.67 9.36 3.62
CA ARG A 223 2.61 10.83 3.58
C ARG A 223 3.18 11.47 2.31
N ILE A 224 3.43 10.72 1.24
CA ILE A 224 3.94 11.30 -0.01
C ILE A 224 2.99 12.37 -0.57
N ALA A 225 1.67 12.15 -0.47
CA ALA A 225 0.66 13.13 -0.88
C ALA A 225 0.67 14.43 -0.02
N ARG A 226 1.32 14.43 1.15
CA ARG A 226 1.48 15.64 1.99
C ARG A 226 2.72 16.45 1.62
N ILE A 227 3.75 15.80 1.08
CA ILE A 227 4.92 16.47 0.52
C ILE A 227 4.50 17.22 -0.76
N GLU A 228 3.44 16.73 -1.41
CA GLU A 228 2.82 17.34 -2.60
C GLU A 228 1.77 18.42 -2.27
N ASN A 229 1.32 19.13 -3.29
CA ASN A 229 0.39 20.26 -3.14
C ASN A 229 -1.00 19.81 -2.65
N SER A 230 -1.33 20.15 -1.40
CA SER A 230 -2.58 19.79 -0.72
C SER A 230 -3.90 20.22 -1.41
N LYS A 231 -3.83 21.05 -2.45
CA LYS A 231 -5.01 21.54 -3.18
C LYS A 231 -5.44 20.66 -4.35
N GLU A 232 -4.60 19.73 -4.81
CA GLU A 232 -4.88 18.88 -5.95
C GLU A 232 -5.79 17.70 -5.58
N LYS A 233 -6.70 17.32 -6.48
CA LYS A 233 -7.47 16.08 -6.35
C LYS A 233 -6.70 14.95 -7.03
N GLY A 234 -6.85 13.73 -6.51
CA GLY A 234 -6.17 12.56 -7.09
C GLY A 234 -6.50 12.28 -8.56
N SER A 235 -7.69 12.70 -9.03
CA SER A 235 -8.11 12.56 -10.43
C SER A 235 -7.56 13.64 -11.36
N ASP A 236 -6.99 14.72 -10.81
CA ASP A 236 -6.48 15.83 -11.60
C ASP A 236 -5.24 15.38 -12.36
N VAL A 237 -5.01 15.99 -13.53
CA VAL A 237 -3.77 15.77 -14.27
C VAL A 237 -2.62 16.32 -13.43
N CYS A 238 -1.60 15.50 -13.22
CA CYS A 238 -0.43 15.87 -12.43
C CYS A 238 0.48 16.78 -13.25
N GLU A 239 0.51 18.08 -12.92
CA GLU A 239 1.38 19.06 -13.57
C GLU A 239 2.87 18.69 -13.45
N ARG A 240 3.23 17.99 -12.37
CA ARG A 240 4.60 17.49 -12.15
C ARG A 240 5.05 16.50 -13.22
N LEU A 241 4.11 15.82 -13.89
CA LEU A 241 4.37 14.83 -14.93
C LEU A 241 4.29 15.41 -16.35
N LYS A 242 3.96 16.71 -16.50
CA LYS A 242 3.78 17.37 -17.82
C LYS A 242 5.05 18.00 -18.38
N ASN A 243 5.97 18.40 -17.53
CA ASN A 243 7.16 19.18 -17.89
C ASN A 243 8.47 18.37 -17.76
N LEU A 244 8.38 17.05 -17.92
CA LEU A 244 9.51 16.12 -17.81
C LEU A 244 9.71 15.39 -19.14
#